data_AF-A0A0R0LCB4-F1
#
_entry.id   AF-A0A0R0LCB4-F1
#
_cell.length_a   1.000
_cell.length_b   1.000
_cell.length_c   1.000
_cell.angle_alpha   90.00
_cell.angle_beta   90.00
_cell.angle_gamma   90.00
#
_symmetry.space_group_name_H-M   'P 1'
#
loop_
_entity.id
_entity.type
_entity.pdbx_description
1 polymer ?
#
loop_
_entity_poly.entity_id
_entity_poly.type
_entity_poly.pdbx_seq_one_letter_code
_entity_poly.pdbx_strand_id
1 'polypeptide(L)'
;MASPRAAENTENSLEKIKRQLASASGRNLLQGPLLKRSETLRKWNERWVILDPTTGRMEYKIRRNEPSVKGTIIFDANSTITISPVNFHGLPKYDGCCFYIGTPQKKDYFLCAETPGAARAWVSTLHATQLVLKAHKEAVNSLSGNGSTKLGTVATVVAAANSTALECSKEIEAAMQISLRNALGMMNNRTTDGPMDDLTIMKETLRVKDEELQNLSRDLRARDSTIKDIADKLSETAEAAEAAASAAYTMDEHRRIACAEIERLNKDSEKQQELFTQKESEEKIGGLSKEREQLIRQRDAAIQEANMWRSELAKAREHDVILEAAVVRAEEKVRVAEANAETRIREAVQRESAALKEKEELLAYVNVLKAQLQRQHIDTTQVFEKTESCSDTKHVDPTEENVDKACLSVSRAIPVPAENVVHMATDQVNIQPVGDNEWSDIQATEARIADVREVAPETDGSSLDIPVVNQPGTNHHHEQGANSFHQP
;
A
#
# COMPACT_ATOMS: atom_id res chain seq x y z
N MET A 1 -19.30 22.03 -15.70
CA MET A 1 -19.67 23.27 -14.97
C MET A 1 -19.17 23.13 -13.53
N ALA A 2 -18.50 24.14 -12.98
CA ALA A 2 -18.08 24.10 -11.57
C ALA A 2 -19.29 24.36 -10.64
N SER A 3 -19.30 23.73 -9.47
CA SER A 3 -20.40 23.87 -8.50
C SER A 3 -20.44 25.30 -7.91
N PRO A 4 -21.61 25.92 -7.67
CA PRO A 4 -21.71 27.29 -7.14
C PRO A 4 -20.91 27.52 -5.85
N ARG A 5 -20.90 26.55 -4.94
CA ARG A 5 -20.11 26.57 -3.70
C ARG A 5 -18.60 26.61 -3.92
N ALA A 6 -18.09 26.11 -5.04
CA ALA A 6 -16.66 26.17 -5.35
C ALA A 6 -16.25 27.60 -5.75
N ALA A 7 -17.07 28.27 -6.57
CA ALA A 7 -16.84 29.66 -6.98
C ALA A 7 -16.84 30.61 -5.77
N GLU A 8 -17.86 30.48 -4.91
CA GLU A 8 -18.03 31.28 -3.68
C GLU A 8 -16.85 31.10 -2.69
N ASN A 9 -16.30 29.89 -2.59
CA ASN A 9 -15.10 29.62 -1.79
C ASN A 9 -13.81 30.18 -2.40
N THR A 10 -13.67 30.15 -3.74
CA THR A 10 -12.52 30.79 -4.42
C THR A 10 -12.56 32.31 -4.29
N GLU A 11 -13.73 32.93 -4.37
CA GLU A 11 -13.91 34.37 -4.22
C GLU A 11 -13.60 34.83 -2.78
N ASN A 12 -14.14 34.13 -1.77
CA ASN A 12 -13.79 34.36 -0.36
C ASN A 12 -12.29 34.17 -0.05
N SER A 13 -11.61 33.26 -0.75
CA SER A 13 -10.17 33.03 -0.60
C SER A 13 -9.34 34.13 -1.28
N LEU A 14 -9.76 34.58 -2.46
CA LEU A 14 -9.19 35.73 -3.15
C LEU A 14 -9.32 37.01 -2.31
N GLU A 15 -10.47 37.24 -1.69
CA GLU A 15 -10.70 38.38 -0.79
C GLU A 15 -9.85 38.31 0.50
N LYS A 16 -9.57 37.11 1.03
CA LYS A 16 -8.61 36.96 2.14
C LYS A 16 -7.19 37.34 1.72
N ILE A 17 -6.75 36.93 0.52
CA ILE A 17 -5.43 37.30 -0.03
C ILE A 17 -5.35 38.81 -0.27
N LYS A 18 -6.39 39.42 -0.89
CA LYS A 18 -6.51 40.88 -1.08
C LYS A 18 -6.49 41.64 0.25
N ARG A 19 -7.14 41.12 1.29
CA ARG A 19 -7.18 41.76 2.62
C ARG A 19 -5.83 41.69 3.33
N GLN A 20 -5.08 40.59 3.17
CA GLN A 20 -3.70 40.50 3.67
C GLN A 20 -2.75 41.44 2.91
N LEU A 21 -2.86 41.53 1.58
CA LEU A 21 -2.17 42.52 0.74
C LEU A 21 -2.40 43.95 1.24
N ALA A 22 -3.65 44.32 1.51
CA ALA A 22 -4.01 45.66 1.99
C ALA A 22 -3.57 45.94 3.43
N SER A 23 -3.52 44.93 4.30
CA SER A 23 -3.23 45.09 5.74
C SER A 23 -1.75 45.43 6.06
N ALA A 24 -0.83 45.11 5.13
CA ALA A 24 0.60 45.41 5.27
C ALA A 24 1.08 46.61 4.42
N SER A 25 0.31 47.01 3.40
CA SER A 25 0.65 48.12 2.51
C SER A 25 0.80 49.44 3.28
N GLY A 26 1.77 50.25 2.87
CA GLY A 26 2.00 51.60 3.42
C GLY A 26 2.80 51.68 4.72
N ARG A 27 3.15 50.55 5.37
CA ARG A 27 3.90 50.58 6.65
C ARG A 27 5.40 50.84 6.50
N ASN A 28 6.07 50.19 5.54
CA ASN A 28 7.51 50.33 5.30
C ASN A 28 7.77 50.70 3.83
N LEU A 29 7.44 51.94 3.46
CA LEU A 29 7.66 52.46 2.11
C LEU A 29 9.13 52.85 1.93
N LEU A 30 9.80 52.31 0.90
CA LEU A 30 11.11 52.81 0.49
C LEU A 30 10.92 54.08 -0.34
N GLN A 31 11.50 55.18 0.09
CA GLN A 31 11.34 56.47 -0.58
C GLN A 31 12.63 57.29 -0.61
N GLY A 32 12.84 58.05 -1.69
CA GLY A 32 14.02 58.88 -1.86
C GLY A 32 14.12 59.56 -3.22
N PRO A 33 15.14 60.42 -3.41
CA PRO A 33 15.42 61.02 -4.70
C PRO A 33 16.08 59.99 -5.64
N LEU A 34 15.62 59.96 -6.88
CA LEU A 34 16.28 59.25 -7.98
C LEU A 34 16.31 60.13 -9.23
N LEU A 35 17.42 60.08 -9.96
CA LEU A 35 17.48 60.57 -11.33
C LEU A 35 16.83 59.51 -12.22
N LYS A 36 15.66 59.84 -12.79
CA LYS A 36 14.96 59.01 -13.77
C LYS A 36 15.23 59.52 -15.17
N ARG A 37 15.66 58.65 -16.08
CA ARG A 37 15.77 59.00 -17.50
C ARG A 37 14.37 59.11 -18.13
N SER A 38 14.17 60.13 -18.95
CA SER A 38 12.98 60.23 -19.79
C SER A 38 13.10 59.28 -20.98
N GLU A 39 12.00 58.59 -21.29
CA GLU A 39 11.91 57.59 -22.35
C GLU A 39 12.09 58.24 -23.74
N THR A 40 11.39 59.36 -23.97
CA THR A 40 11.44 60.12 -25.23
C THR A 40 12.68 61.01 -25.37
N LEU A 41 12.92 61.90 -24.41
CA LEU A 41 13.99 62.91 -24.51
C LEU A 41 15.38 62.40 -24.08
N ARG A 42 15.48 61.17 -23.54
CA ARG A 42 16.70 60.57 -22.97
C ARG A 42 17.40 61.40 -21.88
N LYS A 43 16.76 62.46 -21.38
CA LYS A 43 17.25 63.39 -20.35
C LYS A 43 17.02 62.84 -18.94
N TRP A 44 18.01 62.99 -18.09
CA TRP A 44 17.90 62.72 -16.65
C TRP A 44 17.04 63.77 -15.95
N ASN A 45 16.22 63.32 -15.01
CA ASN A 45 15.24 64.12 -14.31
C ASN A 45 15.17 63.65 -12.86
N GLU A 46 15.45 64.53 -11.90
CA GLU A 46 15.23 64.21 -10.48
C GLU A 46 13.75 64.00 -10.20
N ARG A 47 13.43 62.91 -9.49
CA ARG A 47 12.08 62.58 -9.03
C ARG A 47 12.15 62.04 -7.61
N TRP A 48 11.14 62.37 -6.81
CA TRP A 48 10.92 61.67 -5.54
C TRP A 48 10.20 60.37 -5.83
N VAL A 49 10.83 59.24 -5.58
CA VAL A 49 10.30 57.91 -5.85
C VAL A 49 9.84 57.27 -4.55
N ILE A 50 8.73 56.53 -4.61
CA ILE A 50 8.12 55.81 -3.49
C ILE A 50 7.81 54.40 -3.98
N LEU A 51 8.32 53.37 -3.29
CA LEU A 51 8.05 51.96 -3.55
C LEU A 51 7.34 51.36 -2.34
N ASP A 52 6.17 50.76 -2.59
CA ASP A 52 5.54 49.84 -1.64
C ASP A 52 6.02 48.39 -1.90
N PRO A 53 6.86 47.82 -1.01
CA PRO A 53 7.42 46.50 -1.20
C PRO A 53 6.39 45.38 -1.04
N THR A 54 5.19 45.66 -0.51
CA THR A 54 4.14 44.64 -0.34
C THR A 54 3.22 44.52 -1.55
N THR A 55 3.17 45.55 -2.40
CA THR A 55 2.26 45.59 -3.57
C THR A 55 2.98 45.72 -4.92
N GLY A 56 4.29 46.03 -4.94
CA GLY A 56 5.00 46.35 -6.18
C GLY A 56 4.69 47.74 -6.72
N ARG A 57 3.92 48.56 -5.99
CA ARG A 57 3.46 49.88 -6.42
C ARG A 57 4.62 50.88 -6.29
N MET A 58 5.32 51.11 -7.41
CA MET A 58 6.40 52.09 -7.52
C MET A 58 5.89 53.37 -8.19
N GLU A 59 5.85 54.47 -7.45
CA GLU A 59 5.36 55.77 -7.89
C GLU A 59 6.47 56.81 -7.91
N TYR A 60 6.29 57.87 -8.70
CA TYR A 60 7.20 59.01 -8.66
C TYR A 60 6.48 60.35 -8.74
N LYS A 61 7.05 61.35 -8.07
CA LYS A 61 6.61 62.75 -7.96
C LYS A 61 7.71 63.69 -8.44
N ILE A 62 7.40 64.96 -8.70
CA ILE A 62 8.42 65.96 -9.02
C ILE A 62 9.19 66.34 -7.74
N ARG A 63 8.49 66.45 -6.59
CA ARG A 63 9.12 66.72 -5.27
C ARG A 63 8.51 65.88 -4.15
N ARG A 64 9.24 65.73 -3.03
CA ARG A 64 8.82 64.99 -1.82
C ARG A 64 7.44 65.42 -1.29
N ASN A 65 7.23 66.73 -1.18
CA ASN A 65 6.05 67.32 -0.55
C ASN A 65 4.88 67.53 -1.53
N GLU A 66 4.96 67.01 -2.75
CA GLU A 66 3.93 67.18 -3.76
C GLU A 66 2.76 66.19 -3.52
N PRO A 67 1.49 66.62 -3.52
CA PRO A 67 0.36 65.71 -3.30
C PRO A 67 0.13 64.80 -4.52
N SER A 68 0.28 65.33 -5.74
CA SER A 68 0.05 64.60 -6.99
C SER A 68 1.18 63.64 -7.35
N VAL A 69 0.82 62.39 -7.67
CA VAL A 69 1.71 61.43 -8.33
C VAL A 69 1.91 61.82 -9.78
N LYS A 70 3.16 61.89 -10.25
CA LYS A 70 3.49 62.24 -11.64
C LYS A 70 3.41 61.04 -12.58
N GLY A 71 3.62 59.84 -12.06
CA GLY A 71 3.40 58.58 -12.78
C GLY A 71 3.89 57.37 -11.99
N THR A 72 3.74 56.19 -12.59
CA THR A 72 4.16 54.91 -12.03
C THR A 72 5.30 54.28 -12.83
N ILE A 73 6.10 53.47 -12.14
CA ILE A 73 7.03 52.51 -12.73
C ILE A 73 6.39 51.14 -12.52
N ILE A 74 6.13 50.43 -13.61
CA ILE A 74 5.48 49.11 -13.57
C ILE A 74 6.58 48.06 -13.70
N PHE A 75 6.55 47.07 -12.82
CA PHE A 75 7.34 45.86 -12.92
C PHE A 75 6.54 44.68 -12.37
N ASP A 76 6.94 43.47 -12.72
CA ASP A 76 6.28 42.22 -12.35
C ASP A 76 7.31 41.17 -11.88
N ALA A 77 6.82 40.00 -11.49
CA ALA A 77 7.65 38.87 -11.04
C ALA A 77 8.71 38.43 -12.08
N ASN A 78 8.56 38.79 -13.35
CA ASN A 78 9.43 38.38 -14.46
C ASN A 78 10.33 39.52 -14.97
N SER A 79 10.28 40.70 -14.36
CA SER A 79 11.04 41.87 -14.81
C SER A 79 12.53 41.74 -14.47
N THR A 80 13.39 42.22 -15.37
CA THR A 80 14.85 42.26 -15.16
C THR A 80 15.21 43.50 -14.35
N ILE A 81 15.77 43.31 -13.16
CA ILE A 81 16.19 44.38 -12.27
C ILE A 81 17.68 44.20 -12.04
N THR A 82 18.50 45.21 -12.34
CA THR A 82 19.97 45.03 -12.36
C THR A 82 20.70 46.36 -12.16
N ILE A 83 21.71 46.35 -11.29
CA ILE A 83 22.72 47.43 -11.20
C ILE A 83 23.58 47.36 -12.45
N SER A 84 23.75 48.48 -13.14
CA SER A 84 24.55 48.49 -14.36
C SER A 84 26.04 48.53 -14.04
N PRO A 85 26.85 47.65 -14.64
CA PRO A 85 28.30 47.72 -14.52
C PRO A 85 28.89 48.93 -15.26
N VAL A 86 28.08 49.62 -16.09
CA VAL A 86 28.49 50.80 -16.85
C VAL A 86 27.69 52.03 -16.42
N ASN A 87 28.38 53.15 -16.25
CA ASN A 87 27.75 54.44 -15.96
C ASN A 87 27.14 55.04 -17.23
N PHE A 88 25.89 54.67 -17.52
CA PHE A 88 25.12 55.26 -18.62
C PHE A 88 24.50 56.64 -18.28
N HIS A 89 24.77 57.20 -17.09
CA HIS A 89 24.57 58.63 -16.83
C HIS A 89 25.69 59.47 -17.47
N GLY A 90 26.91 58.93 -17.54
CA GLY A 90 28.05 59.55 -18.24
C GLY A 90 28.79 60.65 -17.46
N LEU A 91 28.50 60.82 -16.17
CA LEU A 91 29.30 61.67 -15.26
C LEU A 91 30.00 60.78 -14.23
N PRO A 92 31.34 60.78 -14.09
CA PRO A 92 32.07 59.84 -13.24
C PRO A 92 31.59 59.73 -11.78
N LYS A 93 31.02 60.82 -11.22
CA LYS A 93 30.41 60.81 -9.88
C LYS A 93 29.22 59.82 -9.71
N TYR A 94 28.72 59.25 -10.81
CA TYR A 94 27.65 58.25 -10.84
C TYR A 94 28.12 56.84 -11.24
N ASP A 95 29.41 56.57 -11.18
CA ASP A 95 29.98 55.22 -11.36
C ASP A 95 29.44 54.28 -10.28
N GLY A 96 28.81 53.17 -10.70
CA GLY A 96 28.11 52.23 -9.81
C GLY A 96 26.76 52.73 -9.25
N CYS A 97 26.32 53.94 -9.58
CA CYS A 97 25.03 54.50 -9.12
C CYS A 97 23.84 54.20 -10.06
N CYS A 98 24.11 53.72 -11.27
CA CYS A 98 23.12 53.46 -12.31
C CYS A 98 22.50 52.06 -12.19
N PHE A 99 21.18 51.96 -12.35
CA PHE A 99 20.46 50.69 -12.42
C PHE A 99 19.26 50.78 -13.37
N TYR A 100 18.73 49.64 -13.79
CA TYR A 100 17.58 49.60 -14.69
C TYR A 100 16.57 48.51 -14.32
N ILE A 101 15.33 48.73 -14.76
CA ILE A 101 14.21 47.81 -14.65
C ILE A 101 13.65 47.61 -16.07
N GLY A 102 13.87 46.44 -16.66
CA GLY A 102 13.30 46.04 -17.95
C GLY A 102 12.08 45.14 -17.74
N THR A 103 10.93 45.50 -18.32
CA THR A 103 9.71 44.70 -18.19
C THR A 103 9.53 43.71 -19.35
N PRO A 104 8.77 42.61 -19.18
CA PRO A 104 8.46 41.68 -20.28
C PRO A 104 7.74 42.34 -21.47
N GLN A 105 7.11 43.50 -21.27
CA GLN A 105 6.46 44.29 -22.31
C GLN A 105 7.45 45.22 -23.06
N LYS A 106 8.77 44.96 -22.94
CA LYS A 106 9.88 45.71 -23.56
C LYS A 106 9.92 47.19 -23.19
N LYS A 107 9.55 47.50 -21.93
CA LYS A 107 9.67 48.86 -21.39
C LYS A 107 10.83 48.92 -20.40
N ASP A 108 11.82 49.75 -20.72
CA ASP A 108 13.03 49.89 -19.91
C ASP A 108 13.02 51.21 -19.12
N TYR A 109 13.10 51.10 -17.81
CA TYR A 109 13.24 52.22 -16.89
C TYR A 109 14.69 52.36 -16.44
N PHE A 110 15.32 53.45 -16.86
CA PHE A 110 16.70 53.78 -16.52
C PHE A 110 16.75 54.77 -15.35
N LEU A 111 17.45 54.39 -14.27
CA LEU A 111 17.49 55.07 -12.98
C LEU A 111 18.95 55.26 -12.52
N CYS A 112 19.20 56.32 -11.75
CA CYS A 112 20.48 56.57 -11.11
C CYS A 112 20.24 57.14 -9.70
N ALA A 113 20.89 56.54 -8.71
CA ALA A 113 20.92 57.04 -7.34
C ALA A 113 22.05 58.06 -7.15
N GLU A 114 22.12 58.69 -5.97
CA GLU A 114 23.22 59.60 -5.65
C GLU A 114 24.52 58.85 -5.30
N THR A 115 24.42 57.66 -4.68
CA THR A 115 25.57 56.84 -4.29
C THR A 115 25.43 55.38 -4.75
N PRO A 116 26.53 54.61 -4.88
CA PRO A 116 26.46 53.19 -5.21
C PRO A 116 25.77 52.37 -4.12
N GLY A 117 25.85 52.82 -2.87
CA GLY A 117 25.11 52.27 -1.73
C GLY A 117 23.61 52.39 -1.90
N ALA A 118 23.11 53.60 -2.19
CA ALA A 118 21.71 53.84 -2.47
C ALA A 118 21.21 53.06 -3.72
N ALA A 119 22.04 52.92 -4.76
CA ALA A 119 21.71 52.10 -5.93
C ALA A 119 21.51 50.61 -5.56
N ARG A 120 22.40 50.05 -4.72
CA ARG A 120 22.21 48.70 -4.15
C ARG A 120 20.95 48.61 -3.31
N ALA A 121 20.69 49.57 -2.42
CA ALA A 121 19.52 49.59 -1.55
C ALA A 121 18.19 49.57 -2.33
N TRP A 122 18.10 50.35 -3.41
CA TRP A 122 16.96 50.32 -4.34
C TRP A 122 16.81 48.95 -5.02
N VAL A 123 17.89 48.39 -5.59
CA VAL A 123 17.84 47.10 -6.31
C VAL A 123 17.52 45.92 -5.37
N SER A 124 18.10 45.87 -4.17
CA SER A 124 17.79 44.85 -3.16
C SER A 124 16.32 44.86 -2.76
N THR A 125 15.76 46.04 -2.50
CA THR A 125 14.33 46.17 -2.14
C THR A 125 13.42 45.82 -3.31
N LEU A 126 13.79 46.20 -4.54
CA LEU A 126 13.07 45.82 -5.75
C LEU A 126 13.06 44.30 -5.98
N HIS A 127 14.17 43.60 -5.74
CA HIS A 127 14.20 42.13 -5.80
C HIS A 127 13.37 41.48 -4.69
N ALA A 128 13.42 41.99 -3.45
CA ALA A 128 12.56 41.51 -2.38
C ALA A 128 11.07 41.68 -2.73
N THR A 129 10.72 42.81 -3.36
CA THR A 129 9.38 43.07 -3.89
C THR A 129 9.01 42.13 -5.04
N GLN A 130 9.96 41.79 -5.91
CA GLN A 130 9.76 40.82 -6.99
C GLN A 130 9.44 39.40 -6.45
N LEU A 131 10.04 39.02 -5.32
CA LEU A 131 9.71 37.78 -4.61
C LEU A 131 8.28 37.82 -4.04
N VAL A 132 7.84 38.95 -3.47
CA VAL A 132 6.45 39.16 -3.03
C VAL A 132 5.48 38.97 -4.19
N LEU A 133 5.72 39.64 -5.33
CA LEU A 133 4.90 39.50 -6.54
C LEU A 133 4.86 38.06 -7.07
N LYS A 134 5.98 37.33 -7.00
CA LYS A 134 6.07 35.91 -7.37
C LYS A 134 5.24 35.02 -6.44
N ALA A 135 5.40 35.17 -5.12
CA ALA A 135 4.65 34.41 -4.12
C ALA A 135 3.14 34.64 -4.24
N HIS A 136 2.70 35.87 -4.51
CA HIS A 136 1.29 36.17 -4.79
C HIS A 136 0.78 35.50 -6.07
N LYS A 137 1.55 35.55 -7.17
CA LYS A 137 1.20 34.88 -8.43
C LYS A 137 1.06 33.36 -8.24
N GLU A 138 1.97 32.75 -7.49
CA GLU A 138 1.95 31.32 -7.17
C GLU A 138 0.76 30.95 -6.26
N ALA A 139 0.45 31.77 -5.25
CA ALA A 139 -0.71 31.58 -4.37
C ALA A 139 -2.04 31.68 -5.15
N VAL A 140 -2.20 32.70 -6.01
CA VAL A 140 -3.40 32.88 -6.85
C VAL A 140 -3.57 31.72 -7.85
N ASN A 141 -2.50 31.31 -8.53
CA ASN A 141 -2.52 30.15 -9.43
C ASN A 141 -2.83 28.83 -8.71
N SER A 142 -2.61 28.77 -7.38
CA SER A 142 -2.82 27.58 -6.54
C SER A 142 -4.19 27.50 -5.88
N LEU A 143 -5.10 28.45 -6.12
CA LEU A 143 -6.42 28.52 -5.45
C LEU A 143 -7.33 27.29 -5.65
N SER A 144 -6.95 26.33 -6.49
CA SER A 144 -7.63 25.04 -6.68
C SER A 144 -7.16 23.91 -5.73
N GLY A 145 -6.18 24.13 -4.83
CA GLY A 145 -5.73 23.09 -3.89
C GLY A 145 -4.82 23.56 -2.74
N ASN A 146 -5.03 23.01 -1.54
CA ASN A 146 -4.28 23.23 -0.29
C ASN A 146 -3.88 24.70 -0.01
N GLY A 147 -4.88 25.56 0.24
CA GLY A 147 -4.69 27.00 0.43
C GLY A 147 -4.02 27.46 1.73
N SER A 148 -3.78 26.59 2.72
CA SER A 148 -3.25 27.00 4.04
C SER A 148 -1.73 27.25 4.03
N THR A 149 -0.94 26.27 3.57
CA THR A 149 0.54 26.32 3.65
C THR A 149 1.15 27.43 2.78
N LYS A 150 0.58 27.68 1.60
CA LYS A 150 1.05 28.71 0.66
C LYS A 150 0.77 30.14 1.14
N LEU A 151 -0.25 30.34 1.97
CA LEU A 151 -0.54 31.65 2.56
C LEU A 151 0.51 32.06 3.61
N GLY A 152 1.05 31.07 4.34
CA GLY A 152 2.21 31.27 5.22
C GLY A 152 3.44 31.77 4.47
N THR A 153 3.76 31.15 3.32
CA THR A 153 4.87 31.60 2.45
C THR A 153 4.73 33.06 2.02
N VAL A 154 3.52 33.47 1.62
CA VAL A 154 3.24 34.88 1.26
C VAL A 154 3.51 35.82 2.43
N ALA A 155 3.03 35.50 3.64
CA ALA A 155 3.26 36.31 4.82
C ALA A 155 4.75 36.46 5.17
N THR A 156 5.52 35.37 5.10
CA THR A 156 6.98 35.40 5.33
C THR A 156 7.72 36.27 4.32
N VAL A 157 7.40 36.15 3.02
CA VAL A 157 8.07 36.94 1.97
C VAL A 157 7.70 38.43 2.07
N VAL A 158 6.45 38.76 2.41
CA VAL A 158 6.02 40.14 2.70
C VAL A 158 6.74 40.70 3.94
N ALA A 159 6.93 39.93 5.00
CA ALA A 159 7.67 40.35 6.18
C ALA A 159 9.16 40.62 5.84
N ALA A 160 9.79 39.72 5.07
CA ALA A 160 11.16 39.89 4.61
C ALA A 160 11.33 41.16 3.76
N ALA A 161 10.45 41.40 2.78
CA ALA A 161 10.54 42.59 1.92
C ALA A 161 10.32 43.91 2.68
N ASN A 162 9.45 43.92 3.70
CA ASN A 162 9.32 45.04 4.62
C ASN A 162 10.60 45.29 5.43
N SER A 163 11.25 44.22 5.92
CA SER A 163 12.52 44.30 6.65
C SER A 163 13.63 44.87 5.76
N THR A 164 13.78 44.36 4.54
CA THR A 164 14.74 44.86 3.55
C THR A 164 14.50 46.34 3.23
N ALA A 165 13.25 46.76 3.05
CA ALA A 165 12.92 48.17 2.80
C ALA A 165 13.29 49.08 3.99
N LEU A 166 13.05 48.63 5.23
CA LEU A 166 13.39 49.37 6.44
C LEU A 166 14.92 49.50 6.62
N GLU A 167 15.68 48.45 6.31
CA GLU A 167 17.15 48.50 6.32
C GLU A 167 17.69 49.40 5.20
N CYS A 168 17.23 49.20 3.96
CA CYS A 168 17.64 49.96 2.78
C CYS A 168 17.29 51.45 2.87
N SER A 169 16.25 51.83 3.64
CA SER A 169 15.90 53.25 3.82
C SER A 169 16.99 54.05 4.55
N LYS A 170 17.76 53.40 5.46
CA LYS A 170 18.90 54.03 6.15
C LYS A 170 20.02 54.42 5.18
N GLU A 171 20.30 53.56 4.20
CA GLU A 171 21.33 53.79 3.17
C GLU A 171 20.92 54.94 2.22
N ILE A 172 19.63 55.06 1.90
CA ILE A 172 19.08 56.19 1.13
C ILE A 172 19.16 57.49 1.93
N GLU A 173 18.85 57.46 3.23
CA GLU A 173 18.96 58.63 4.10
C GLU A 173 20.42 59.10 4.23
N ALA A 174 21.36 58.17 4.44
CA ALA A 174 22.79 58.48 4.44
C ALA A 174 23.27 59.12 3.12
N ALA A 175 22.83 58.60 1.98
CA ALA A 175 23.12 59.18 0.67
C ALA A 175 22.55 60.61 0.52
N MET A 176 21.35 60.86 1.04
CA MET A 176 20.72 62.18 1.02
C MET A 176 21.49 63.21 1.87
N GLN A 177 22.04 62.80 3.03
CA GLN A 177 22.88 63.66 3.87
C GLN A 177 24.21 64.04 3.19
N ILE A 178 24.80 63.13 2.41
CA ILE A 178 26.01 63.42 1.61
C ILE A 178 25.70 64.49 0.55
N SER A 179 24.59 64.37 -0.17
CA SER A 179 24.18 65.36 -1.19
C SER A 179 23.93 66.75 -0.57
N LEU A 180 23.27 66.80 0.59
CA LEU A 180 23.04 68.04 1.34
C LEU A 180 24.36 68.72 1.76
N ARG A 181 25.33 67.96 2.26
CA ARG A 181 26.66 68.48 2.63
C ARG A 181 27.39 69.07 1.42
N ASN A 182 27.33 68.39 0.27
CA ASN A 182 27.98 68.85 -0.96
C ASN A 182 27.36 70.15 -1.50
N ALA A 183 26.05 70.35 -1.34
CA ALA A 183 25.37 71.59 -1.77
C ALA A 183 25.74 72.82 -0.92
N LEU A 184 26.07 72.64 0.36
CA LEU A 184 26.36 73.73 1.30
C LEU A 184 27.83 74.18 1.29
N GLY A 185 28.76 73.33 0.85
CA GLY A 185 30.20 73.59 0.90
C GLY A 185 30.76 74.63 -0.09
N MET A 186 29.94 75.19 -0.99
CA MET A 186 30.42 76.00 -2.12
C MET A 186 30.40 77.53 -1.90
N MET A 187 30.04 78.02 -0.71
CA MET A 187 29.70 79.45 -0.51
C MET A 187 30.83 80.35 0.03
N ASN A 188 31.89 79.81 0.63
CA ASN A 188 32.95 80.60 1.25
C ASN A 188 34.24 80.54 0.42
N ASN A 189 34.57 81.63 -0.30
CA ASN A 189 35.95 82.08 -0.60
C ASN A 189 35.95 83.33 -1.52
N ARG A 190 36.08 84.52 -0.93
CA ARG A 190 36.60 85.75 -1.58
C ARG A 190 37.30 86.61 -0.53
N THR A 191 38.58 86.87 -0.70
CA THR A 191 39.37 87.83 0.08
C THR A 191 39.81 88.99 -0.82
N THR A 192 39.90 90.19 -0.24
CA THR A 192 40.16 91.44 -0.96
C THR A 192 41.62 91.82 -0.83
N ASP A 193 42.27 92.12 -1.94
CA ASP A 193 43.72 92.34 -2.01
C ASP A 193 44.11 93.83 -1.88
N GLY A 194 45.22 94.10 -1.19
CA GLY A 194 45.75 95.43 -0.90
C GLY A 194 47.09 95.32 -0.14
N PRO A 195 48.07 96.21 -0.39
CA PRO A 195 49.44 96.02 0.08
C PRO A 195 49.53 96.16 1.61
N MET A 196 49.88 95.05 2.27
CA MET A 196 49.93 94.91 3.72
C MET A 196 51.34 95.26 4.24
N ASP A 197 51.41 96.03 5.32
CA ASP A 197 52.66 96.43 5.99
C ASP A 197 53.27 95.28 6.82
N ASP A 198 54.61 95.20 6.93
CA ASP A 198 55.31 94.06 7.55
C ASP A 198 54.92 93.82 9.02
N LEU A 199 54.68 94.89 9.79
CA LEU A 199 54.22 94.78 11.18
C LEU A 199 52.76 94.28 11.24
N THR A 200 51.97 94.61 10.22
CA THR A 200 50.60 94.11 10.04
C THR A 200 50.61 92.64 9.63
N ILE A 201 51.50 92.22 8.72
CA ILE A 201 51.71 90.82 8.32
C ILE A 201 52.10 89.96 9.52
N MET A 202 53.04 90.42 10.37
CA MET A 202 53.45 89.66 11.56
C MET A 202 52.30 89.50 12.58
N LYS A 203 51.54 90.56 12.84
CA LYS A 203 50.38 90.51 13.74
C LYS A 203 49.27 89.60 13.20
N GLU A 204 48.98 89.68 11.91
CA GLU A 204 47.99 88.83 11.27
C GLU A 204 48.44 87.36 11.24
N THR A 205 49.73 87.09 11.00
CA THR A 205 50.29 85.74 11.07
C THR A 205 50.14 85.14 12.47
N LEU A 206 50.43 85.90 13.54
CA LEU A 206 50.23 85.45 14.92
C LEU A 206 48.75 85.24 15.25
N ARG A 207 47.86 86.14 14.79
CA ARG A 207 46.40 86.01 14.93
C ARG A 207 45.88 84.74 14.26
N VAL A 208 46.32 84.47 13.02
CA VAL A 208 45.98 83.26 12.27
C VAL A 208 46.52 82.00 12.96
N LYS A 209 47.73 82.03 13.52
CA LYS A 209 48.28 80.88 14.26
C LYS A 209 47.55 80.59 15.57
N ASP A 210 47.11 81.62 16.30
CA ASP A 210 46.25 81.41 17.48
C ASP A 210 44.86 80.87 17.07
N GLU A 211 44.28 81.39 15.98
CA GLU A 211 43.02 80.89 15.43
C GLU A 211 43.14 79.44 14.91
N GLU A 212 44.24 79.06 14.26
CA GLU A 212 44.57 77.67 13.89
C GLU A 212 44.67 76.75 15.11
N LEU A 213 45.32 77.18 16.19
CA LEU A 213 45.42 76.40 17.44
C LEU A 213 44.05 76.25 18.13
N GLN A 214 43.24 77.30 18.16
CA GLN A 214 41.86 77.24 18.67
C GLN A 214 40.96 76.34 17.82
N ASN A 215 41.12 76.36 16.49
CA ASN A 215 40.46 75.43 15.57
C ASN A 215 40.88 73.99 15.86
N LEU A 216 42.18 73.71 15.92
CA LEU A 216 42.71 72.37 16.20
C LEU A 216 42.23 71.83 17.57
N SER A 217 42.16 72.69 18.59
CA SER A 217 41.61 72.34 19.91
C SER A 217 40.10 72.02 19.88
N ARG A 218 39.32 72.67 19.00
CA ARG A 218 37.92 72.31 18.77
C ARG A 218 37.79 70.98 18.03
N ASP A 219 38.60 70.77 16.99
CA ASP A 219 38.61 69.54 16.20
C ASP A 219 39.02 68.32 17.02
N LEU A 220 40.01 68.45 17.92
CA LEU A 220 40.39 67.38 18.84
C LEU A 220 39.23 66.99 19.77
N ARG A 221 38.56 67.97 20.40
CA ARG A 221 37.38 67.69 21.25
C ARG A 221 36.22 67.06 20.47
N ALA A 222 36.01 67.46 19.22
CA ALA A 222 35.01 66.84 18.34
C ALA A 222 35.36 65.38 18.00
N ARG A 223 36.65 65.09 17.79
CA ARG A 223 37.15 63.71 17.61
C ARG A 223 37.02 62.90 18.89
N ASP A 224 37.37 63.43 20.06
CA ASP A 224 37.20 62.75 21.34
C ASP A 224 35.74 62.41 21.62
N SER A 225 34.81 63.33 21.33
CA SER A 225 33.36 63.05 21.40
C SER A 225 32.95 61.94 20.43
N THR A 226 33.48 61.95 19.20
CA THR A 226 33.18 60.90 18.20
C THR A 226 33.74 59.54 18.62
N ILE A 227 34.95 59.51 19.21
CA ILE A 227 35.58 58.29 19.74
C ILE A 227 34.74 57.74 20.90
N LYS A 228 34.24 58.60 21.78
CA LYS A 228 33.33 58.19 22.86
C LYS A 228 32.02 57.60 22.31
N ASP A 229 31.35 58.29 21.39
CA ASP A 229 30.12 57.79 20.74
C ASP A 229 30.32 56.42 20.05
N ILE A 230 31.52 56.16 19.53
CA ILE A 230 31.89 54.85 18.94
C ILE A 230 32.13 53.81 20.04
N ALA A 231 32.82 54.16 21.14
CA ALA A 231 33.06 53.25 22.26
C ALA A 231 31.77 52.85 22.98
N ASP A 232 30.84 53.78 23.16
CA ASP A 232 29.52 53.53 23.76
C ASP A 232 28.72 52.56 22.86
N LYS A 233 28.66 52.78 21.53
CA LYS A 233 28.02 51.87 20.56
C LYS A 233 28.67 50.49 20.46
N LEU A 234 29.99 50.39 20.59
CA LEU A 234 30.70 49.12 20.63
C LEU A 234 30.35 48.33 21.90
N SER A 235 30.16 49.01 23.03
CA SER A 235 29.71 48.41 24.28
C SER A 235 28.27 47.90 24.16
N GLU A 236 27.34 48.72 23.66
CA GLU A 236 25.96 48.30 23.36
C GLU A 236 25.91 47.08 22.42
N THR A 237 26.79 47.05 21.42
CA THR A 237 26.89 45.92 20.47
C THR A 237 27.43 44.65 21.13
N ALA A 238 28.38 44.77 22.06
CA ALA A 238 28.91 43.65 22.82
C ALA A 238 27.86 43.06 23.77
N GLU A 239 27.14 43.91 24.51
CA GLU A 239 26.03 43.49 25.39
C GLU A 239 24.92 42.80 24.60
N ALA A 240 24.53 43.35 23.44
CA ALA A 240 23.54 42.73 22.56
C ALA A 240 24.00 41.37 22.01
N ALA A 241 25.30 41.22 21.70
CA ALA A 241 25.87 39.95 21.25
C ALA A 241 25.91 38.90 22.38
N GLU A 242 26.24 39.29 23.62
CA GLU A 242 26.22 38.42 24.79
C GLU A 242 24.79 37.95 25.13
N ALA A 243 23.82 38.87 25.08
CA ALA A 243 22.41 38.54 25.27
C ALA A 243 21.90 37.58 24.18
N ALA A 244 22.27 37.79 22.91
CA ALA A 244 21.92 36.91 21.80
C ALA A 244 22.56 35.52 21.94
N ALA A 245 23.83 35.43 22.35
CA ALA A 245 24.52 34.16 22.61
C ALA A 245 23.86 33.39 23.78
N SER A 246 23.50 34.09 24.86
CA SER A 246 22.81 33.51 26.02
C SER A 246 21.41 32.99 25.65
N ALA A 247 20.67 33.72 24.81
CA ALA A 247 19.38 33.28 24.28
C ALA A 247 19.54 32.06 23.36
N ALA A 248 20.54 32.04 22.48
CA ALA A 248 20.83 30.89 21.61
C ALA A 248 21.18 29.63 22.43
N TYR A 249 21.97 29.77 23.50
CA TYR A 249 22.32 28.65 24.39
C TYR A 249 21.08 28.06 25.11
N THR A 250 20.23 28.91 25.69
CA THR A 250 19.00 28.44 26.35
C THR A 250 18.02 27.79 25.37
N MET A 251 17.91 28.32 24.14
CA MET A 251 17.14 27.70 23.07
C MET A 251 17.69 26.32 22.65
N ASP A 252 19.02 26.13 22.58
CA ASP A 252 19.60 24.81 22.29
C ASP A 252 19.33 23.79 23.42
N GLU A 253 19.40 24.22 24.68
CA GLU A 253 19.08 23.35 25.81
C GLU A 253 17.62 22.88 25.75
N HIS A 254 16.67 23.80 25.52
CA HIS A 254 15.26 23.47 25.33
C HIS A 254 15.04 22.55 24.11
N ARG A 255 15.73 22.79 23.00
CA ARG A 255 15.71 21.92 21.82
C ARG A 255 16.21 20.51 22.15
N ARG A 256 17.29 20.38 22.93
CA ARG A 256 17.88 19.09 23.32
C ARG A 256 16.94 18.28 24.21
N ILE A 257 16.30 18.94 25.19
CA ILE A 257 15.28 18.34 26.05
C ILE A 257 14.07 17.87 25.22
N ALA A 258 13.59 18.69 24.29
CA ALA A 258 12.48 18.34 23.41
C ALA A 258 12.81 17.15 22.48
N CYS A 259 14.03 17.09 21.93
CA CYS A 259 14.47 15.94 21.14
C CYS A 259 14.49 14.64 21.96
N ALA A 260 15.03 14.68 23.19
CA ALA A 260 15.06 13.50 24.07
C ALA A 260 13.65 13.01 24.44
N GLU A 261 12.70 13.93 24.64
CA GLU A 261 11.29 13.59 24.89
C GLU A 261 10.61 12.98 23.66
N ILE A 262 10.88 13.50 22.45
CA ILE A 262 10.39 12.90 21.20
C ILE A 262 10.93 11.49 21.01
N GLU A 263 12.22 11.24 21.27
CA GLU A 263 12.78 9.89 21.21
C GLU A 263 12.14 8.93 22.22
N ARG A 264 11.82 9.41 23.42
CA ARG A 264 11.12 8.63 24.45
C ARG A 264 9.71 8.26 23.99
N LEU A 265 8.94 9.23 23.50
CA LEU A 265 7.59 9.03 22.98
C LEU A 265 7.56 8.11 21.76
N ASN A 266 8.53 8.21 20.85
CA ASN A 266 8.66 7.27 19.72
C ASN A 266 8.89 5.84 20.21
N LYS A 267 9.86 5.62 21.10
CA LYS A 267 10.15 4.29 21.67
C LYS A 267 8.96 3.69 22.42
N ASP A 268 8.16 4.51 23.10
CA ASP A 268 6.98 4.04 23.80
C ASP A 268 5.80 3.76 22.83
N SER A 269 5.67 4.55 21.75
CA SER A 269 4.72 4.28 20.66
C SER A 269 5.07 3.01 19.88
N GLU A 270 6.35 2.75 19.61
CA GLU A 270 6.84 1.53 18.95
C GLU A 270 6.47 0.29 19.78
N LYS A 271 6.78 0.28 21.09
CA LYS A 271 6.38 -0.81 22.00
C LYS A 271 4.86 -1.02 22.05
N GLN A 272 4.06 0.06 22.04
CA GLN A 272 2.60 -0.08 22.01
C GLN A 272 2.11 -0.69 20.70
N GLN A 273 2.72 -0.34 19.58
CA GLN A 273 2.42 -0.94 18.28
C GLN A 273 2.82 -2.42 18.24
N GLU A 274 4.01 -2.78 18.75
CA GLU A 274 4.46 -4.16 18.87
C GLU A 274 3.47 -5.00 19.72
N LEU A 275 3.12 -4.53 20.92
CA LEU A 275 2.15 -5.21 21.80
C LEU A 275 0.77 -5.37 21.15
N PHE A 276 0.30 -4.37 20.40
CA PHE A 276 -0.96 -4.48 19.67
C PHE A 276 -0.89 -5.54 18.56
N THR A 277 0.17 -5.53 17.74
CA THR A 277 0.35 -6.52 16.68
C THR A 277 0.57 -7.94 17.21
N GLN A 278 1.29 -8.09 18.33
CA GLN A 278 1.43 -9.37 19.02
C GLN A 278 0.06 -9.88 19.45
N LYS A 279 -0.74 -9.06 20.13
CA LYS A 279 -2.08 -9.45 20.60
C LYS A 279 -3.01 -9.84 19.45
N GLU A 280 -3.02 -9.08 18.35
CA GLU A 280 -3.78 -9.43 17.14
C GLU A 280 -3.34 -10.78 16.56
N SER A 281 -2.02 -11.06 16.54
CA SER A 281 -1.48 -12.34 16.09
C SER A 281 -1.86 -13.51 17.01
N GLU A 282 -1.85 -13.31 18.34
CA GLU A 282 -2.25 -14.30 19.34
C GLU A 282 -3.76 -14.63 19.22
N GLU A 283 -4.62 -13.61 19.07
CA GLU A 283 -6.05 -13.80 18.84
C GLU A 283 -6.32 -14.58 17.54
N LYS A 284 -5.57 -14.28 16.46
CA LYS A 284 -5.65 -15.00 15.17
C LYS A 284 -5.18 -16.44 15.26
N ILE A 285 -4.06 -16.71 15.96
CA ILE A 285 -3.56 -18.07 16.22
C ILE A 285 -4.57 -18.85 17.06
N GLY A 286 -5.17 -18.23 18.08
CA GLY A 286 -6.23 -18.84 18.90
C GLY A 286 -7.49 -19.20 18.10
N GLY A 287 -7.84 -18.39 17.09
CA GLY A 287 -8.90 -18.71 16.13
C GLY A 287 -8.57 -19.93 15.26
N LEU A 288 -7.40 -19.91 14.62
CA LEU A 288 -6.93 -21.00 13.74
C LEU A 288 -6.74 -22.33 14.49
N SER A 289 -6.32 -22.31 15.76
CA SER A 289 -6.21 -23.52 16.58
C SER A 289 -7.58 -24.19 16.80
N LYS A 290 -8.62 -23.40 17.09
CA LYS A 290 -9.99 -23.91 17.28
C LYS A 290 -10.57 -24.49 15.98
N GLU A 291 -10.30 -23.85 14.85
CA GLU A 291 -10.69 -24.36 13.53
C GLU A 291 -9.98 -25.70 13.23
N ARG A 292 -8.67 -25.78 13.47
CA ARG A 292 -7.88 -27.02 13.34
C ARG A 292 -8.43 -28.15 14.21
N GLU A 293 -8.75 -27.88 15.48
CA GLU A 293 -9.38 -28.86 16.38
C GLU A 293 -10.74 -29.35 15.86
N GLN A 294 -11.55 -28.44 15.31
CA GLN A 294 -12.84 -28.80 14.73
C GLN A 294 -12.69 -29.68 13.48
N LEU A 295 -11.75 -29.37 12.59
CA LEU A 295 -11.42 -30.19 11.42
C LEU A 295 -10.88 -31.57 11.81
N ILE A 296 -10.07 -31.66 12.87
CA ILE A 296 -9.62 -32.94 13.44
C ILE A 296 -10.82 -33.78 13.93
N ARG A 297 -11.74 -33.18 14.70
CA ARG A 297 -12.96 -33.89 15.14
C ARG A 297 -13.82 -34.38 13.97
N GLN A 298 -13.98 -33.57 12.92
CA GLN A 298 -14.73 -33.96 11.72
C GLN A 298 -14.05 -35.12 10.96
N ARG A 299 -12.72 -35.06 10.78
CA ARG A 299 -11.92 -36.14 10.20
C ARG A 299 -12.09 -37.43 10.99
N ASP A 300 -11.98 -37.37 12.31
CA ASP A 300 -12.02 -38.55 13.17
C ASP A 300 -13.41 -39.20 13.21
N ALA A 301 -14.48 -38.39 13.21
CA ALA A 301 -15.84 -38.88 13.05
C ALA A 301 -16.05 -39.57 11.68
N ALA A 302 -15.57 -38.98 10.59
CA ALA A 302 -15.67 -39.58 9.25
C ALA A 302 -14.86 -40.89 9.13
N ILE A 303 -13.70 -40.99 9.82
CA ILE A 303 -12.92 -42.24 9.90
C ILE A 303 -13.67 -43.31 10.68
N GLN A 304 -14.30 -42.96 11.81
CA GLN A 304 -15.13 -43.88 12.60
C GLN A 304 -16.31 -44.39 11.77
N GLU A 305 -17.03 -43.51 11.09
CA GLU A 305 -18.16 -43.88 10.22
C GLU A 305 -17.71 -44.79 9.06
N ALA A 306 -16.61 -44.45 8.38
CA ALA A 306 -16.05 -45.28 7.31
C ALA A 306 -15.65 -46.69 7.80
N ASN A 307 -15.16 -46.81 9.04
CA ASN A 307 -14.83 -48.10 9.64
C ASN A 307 -16.08 -48.90 10.03
N MET A 308 -17.15 -48.24 10.49
CA MET A 308 -18.46 -48.88 10.69
C MET A 308 -19.01 -49.43 9.37
N TRP A 309 -19.02 -48.64 8.29
CA TRP A 309 -19.48 -49.10 6.98
C TRP A 309 -18.63 -50.24 6.41
N ARG A 310 -17.31 -50.26 6.65
CA ARG A 310 -16.44 -51.41 6.30
C ARG A 310 -16.80 -52.67 7.08
N SER A 311 -17.14 -52.54 8.36
CA SER A 311 -17.58 -53.66 9.21
C SER A 311 -18.91 -54.23 8.73
N GLU A 312 -19.91 -53.39 8.47
CA GLU A 312 -21.21 -53.84 7.93
C GLU A 312 -21.07 -54.45 6.52
N LEU A 313 -20.20 -53.90 5.66
CA LEU A 313 -19.90 -54.49 4.36
C LEU A 313 -19.23 -55.88 4.49
N ALA A 314 -18.36 -56.09 5.48
CA ALA A 314 -17.75 -57.39 5.74
C ALA A 314 -18.79 -58.42 6.18
N LYS A 315 -19.69 -58.07 7.11
CA LYS A 315 -20.82 -58.92 7.54
C LYS A 315 -21.74 -59.24 6.37
N ALA A 316 -22.11 -58.25 5.55
CA ALA A 316 -22.98 -58.45 4.39
C ALA A 316 -22.37 -59.44 3.38
N ARG A 317 -21.06 -59.36 3.14
CA ARG A 317 -20.33 -60.32 2.29
C ARG A 317 -20.27 -61.72 2.89
N GLU A 318 -20.09 -61.85 4.20
CA GLU A 318 -20.15 -63.15 4.88
C GLU A 318 -21.53 -63.80 4.76
N HIS A 319 -22.61 -63.02 4.96
CA HIS A 319 -23.98 -63.48 4.75
C HIS A 319 -24.25 -63.91 3.30
N ASP A 320 -23.73 -63.17 2.30
CA ASP A 320 -23.87 -63.49 0.88
C ASP A 320 -23.22 -64.84 0.55
N VAL A 321 -21.99 -65.09 1.01
CA VAL A 321 -21.28 -66.38 0.87
C VAL A 321 -22.04 -67.53 1.54
N ILE A 322 -22.64 -67.30 2.71
CA ILE A 322 -23.47 -68.31 3.40
C ILE A 322 -24.72 -68.66 2.59
N LEU A 323 -25.36 -67.65 1.98
CA LEU A 323 -26.54 -67.81 1.12
C LEU A 323 -26.20 -68.51 -0.20
N GLU A 324 -25.13 -68.10 -0.88
CA GLU A 324 -24.61 -68.76 -2.08
C GLU A 324 -24.33 -70.24 -1.82
N ALA A 325 -23.61 -70.55 -0.74
CA ALA A 325 -23.35 -71.93 -0.33
C ALA A 325 -24.65 -72.71 0.02
N ALA A 326 -25.71 -72.04 0.48
CA ALA A 326 -27.01 -72.65 0.71
C ALA A 326 -27.76 -72.94 -0.59
N VAL A 327 -27.69 -72.03 -1.59
CA VAL A 327 -28.23 -72.22 -2.94
C VAL A 327 -27.54 -73.40 -3.62
N VAL A 328 -26.21 -73.44 -3.66
CA VAL A 328 -25.44 -74.55 -4.26
C VAL A 328 -25.80 -75.91 -3.62
N ARG A 329 -26.00 -75.96 -2.29
CA ARG A 329 -26.47 -77.19 -1.60
C ARG A 329 -27.91 -77.55 -1.94
N ALA A 330 -28.77 -76.59 -2.27
CA ALA A 330 -30.14 -76.85 -2.71
C ALA A 330 -30.18 -77.35 -4.15
N GLU A 331 -29.41 -76.72 -5.05
CA GLU A 331 -29.25 -77.15 -6.45
C GLU A 331 -28.66 -78.56 -6.56
N GLU A 332 -27.65 -78.90 -5.75
CA GLU A 332 -27.10 -80.26 -5.72
C GLU A 332 -28.15 -81.29 -5.27
N LYS A 333 -28.97 -80.96 -4.26
CA LYS A 333 -30.07 -81.84 -3.82
C LYS A 333 -31.12 -82.04 -4.92
N VAL A 334 -31.45 -81.00 -5.67
CA VAL A 334 -32.36 -81.09 -6.83
C VAL A 334 -31.74 -82.00 -7.89
N ARG A 335 -30.48 -81.77 -8.29
CA ARG A 335 -29.78 -82.58 -9.30
C ARG A 335 -29.68 -84.06 -8.90
N VAL A 336 -29.43 -84.35 -7.63
CA VAL A 336 -29.42 -85.73 -7.08
C VAL A 336 -30.83 -86.34 -7.08
N ALA A 337 -31.88 -85.56 -6.77
CA ALA A 337 -33.26 -86.02 -6.82
C ALA A 337 -33.72 -86.31 -8.27
N GLU A 338 -33.34 -85.46 -9.23
CA GLU A 338 -33.58 -85.65 -10.66
C GLU A 338 -32.88 -86.89 -11.19
N ALA A 339 -31.58 -87.07 -10.90
CA ALA A 339 -30.84 -88.28 -11.27
C ALA A 339 -31.46 -89.56 -10.69
N ASN A 340 -31.94 -89.51 -9.44
CA ASN A 340 -32.65 -90.63 -8.81
C ASN A 340 -34.05 -90.89 -9.39
N ALA A 341 -34.72 -89.86 -9.91
CA ALA A 341 -35.98 -90.03 -10.64
C ALA A 341 -35.72 -90.65 -12.02
N GLU A 342 -34.69 -90.20 -12.73
CA GLU A 342 -34.31 -90.71 -14.04
C GLU A 342 -33.82 -92.17 -13.99
N THR A 343 -33.08 -92.59 -12.95
CA THR A 343 -32.74 -94.02 -12.77
C THR A 343 -33.99 -94.87 -12.54
N ARG A 344 -34.93 -94.43 -11.69
CA ARG A 344 -36.21 -95.12 -11.47
C ARG A 344 -37.06 -95.22 -12.73
N ILE A 345 -37.08 -94.17 -13.57
CA ILE A 345 -37.75 -94.19 -14.87
C ILE A 345 -37.08 -95.22 -15.79
N ARG A 346 -35.74 -95.24 -15.87
CA ARG A 346 -35.00 -96.24 -16.66
C ARG A 346 -35.26 -97.67 -16.19
N GLU A 347 -35.29 -97.92 -14.87
CA GLU A 347 -35.66 -99.22 -14.31
C GLU A 347 -37.11 -99.61 -14.62
N ALA A 348 -38.05 -98.65 -14.59
CA ALA A 348 -39.45 -98.88 -14.96
C ALA A 348 -39.58 -99.28 -16.43
N VAL A 349 -38.94 -98.55 -17.34
CA VAL A 349 -38.91 -98.83 -18.79
C VAL A 349 -38.27 -100.20 -19.07
N GLN A 350 -37.18 -100.56 -18.39
CA GLN A 350 -36.57 -101.89 -18.52
C GLN A 350 -37.50 -103.01 -18.03
N ARG A 351 -38.20 -102.80 -16.91
CA ARG A 351 -39.18 -103.76 -16.36
C ARG A 351 -40.40 -103.92 -17.28
N GLU A 352 -40.89 -102.83 -17.86
CA GLU A 352 -41.96 -102.84 -18.86
C GLU A 352 -41.53 -103.59 -20.13
N SER A 353 -40.34 -103.32 -20.66
CA SER A 353 -39.75 -104.03 -21.80
C SER A 353 -39.60 -105.54 -21.53
N ALA A 354 -39.16 -105.93 -20.33
CA ALA A 354 -39.09 -107.33 -19.92
C ALA A 354 -40.48 -108.00 -19.84
N ALA A 355 -41.48 -107.31 -19.27
CA ALA A 355 -42.86 -107.80 -19.18
C ALA A 355 -43.54 -107.91 -20.57
N LEU A 356 -43.23 -107.00 -21.50
CA LEU A 356 -43.67 -107.09 -22.90
C LEU A 356 -43.06 -108.33 -23.58
N LYS A 357 -41.77 -108.59 -23.38
CA LYS A 357 -41.09 -109.79 -23.91
C LYS A 357 -41.67 -111.08 -23.32
N GLU A 358 -41.93 -111.14 -22.02
CA GLU A 358 -42.61 -112.27 -21.37
C GLU A 358 -44.03 -112.47 -21.94
N LYS A 359 -44.78 -111.39 -22.16
CA LYS A 359 -46.09 -111.43 -22.82
C LYS A 359 -46.00 -111.96 -24.26
N GLU A 360 -44.99 -111.59 -25.03
CA GLU A 360 -44.74 -112.13 -26.38
C GLU A 360 -44.41 -113.62 -26.35
N GLU A 361 -43.55 -114.06 -25.42
CA GLU A 361 -43.21 -115.47 -25.21
C GLU A 361 -44.43 -116.30 -24.78
N LEU A 362 -45.28 -115.77 -23.89
CA LEU A 362 -46.55 -116.37 -23.49
C LEU A 362 -47.56 -116.42 -24.65
N LEU A 363 -47.65 -115.38 -25.48
CA LEU A 363 -48.48 -115.38 -26.69
C LEU A 363 -48.00 -116.44 -27.70
N ALA A 364 -46.69 -116.59 -27.89
CA ALA A 364 -46.11 -117.65 -28.71
C ALA A 364 -46.46 -119.04 -28.14
N TYR A 365 -46.35 -119.24 -26.82
CA TYR A 365 -46.73 -120.48 -26.16
C TYR A 365 -48.22 -120.81 -26.28
N VAL A 366 -49.11 -119.82 -26.10
CA VAL A 366 -50.56 -119.95 -26.33
C VAL A 366 -50.85 -120.32 -27.78
N ASN A 367 -50.14 -119.75 -28.75
CA ASN A 367 -50.28 -120.13 -30.16
C ASN A 367 -49.82 -121.58 -30.42
N VAL A 368 -48.74 -122.06 -29.78
CA VAL A 368 -48.31 -123.47 -29.85
C VAL A 368 -49.37 -124.40 -29.24
N LEU A 369 -49.91 -124.07 -28.07
CA LEU A 369 -51.00 -124.81 -27.44
C LEU A 369 -52.26 -124.83 -28.32
N LYS A 370 -52.65 -123.69 -28.90
CA LYS A 370 -53.76 -123.59 -29.85
C LYS A 370 -53.55 -124.47 -31.08
N ALA A 371 -52.32 -124.55 -31.60
CA ALA A 371 -51.94 -125.43 -32.70
C ALA A 371 -51.83 -126.92 -32.28
N GLN A 372 -51.62 -127.24 -30.99
CA GLN A 372 -51.74 -128.60 -30.46
C GLN A 372 -53.22 -129.00 -30.29
N LEU A 373 -54.06 -128.09 -29.78
CA LEU A 373 -55.52 -128.28 -29.68
C LEU A 373 -56.15 -128.47 -31.06
N GLN A 374 -55.75 -127.69 -32.07
CA GLN A 374 -56.16 -127.90 -33.45
C GLN A 374 -55.70 -129.26 -33.99
N ARG A 375 -54.50 -129.75 -33.62
CA ARG A 375 -54.03 -131.09 -34.01
C ARG A 375 -54.79 -132.22 -33.31
N GLN A 376 -55.18 -132.06 -32.04
CA GLN A 376 -56.11 -133.00 -31.38
C GLN A 376 -57.51 -132.96 -32.01
N HIS A 377 -57.97 -131.79 -32.46
CA HIS A 377 -59.26 -131.61 -33.14
C HIS A 377 -59.26 -132.21 -34.57
N ILE A 378 -58.09 -132.45 -35.17
CA ILE A 378 -57.96 -133.09 -36.50
C ILE A 378 -58.04 -134.63 -36.42
N ASP A 379 -57.72 -135.23 -35.27
CA ASP A 379 -57.64 -136.70 -35.10
C ASP A 379 -58.73 -137.28 -34.18
N THR A 380 -59.77 -136.50 -33.88
CA THR A 380 -61.02 -137.00 -33.26
C THR A 380 -62.22 -136.40 -34.00
N THR A 381 -62.61 -137.14 -35.03
CA THR A 381 -63.70 -136.86 -35.95
C THR A 381 -65.06 -136.73 -35.26
N GLN A 382 -65.95 -135.97 -35.92
CA GLN A 382 -67.41 -135.98 -35.79
C GLN A 382 -68.08 -135.26 -34.59
N VAL A 383 -68.63 -134.09 -34.94
CA VAL A 383 -70.00 -133.63 -34.63
C VAL A 383 -70.41 -133.57 -33.15
N PHE A 384 -70.29 -132.36 -32.58
CA PHE A 384 -71.32 -131.87 -31.65
C PHE A 384 -71.57 -130.37 -31.91
N GLU A 385 -72.72 -130.02 -32.49
CA GLU A 385 -73.14 -128.63 -32.70
C GLU A 385 -73.78 -128.06 -31.43
N LYS A 386 -73.29 -126.91 -30.93
CA LYS A 386 -74.13 -125.97 -30.17
C LYS A 386 -73.58 -124.54 -30.10
N THR A 387 -74.00 -123.71 -31.05
CA THR A 387 -73.85 -122.25 -31.14
C THR A 387 -75.11 -121.79 -31.91
N GLU A 388 -75.82 -120.68 -31.65
CA GLU A 388 -75.40 -119.32 -31.31
C GLU A 388 -76.55 -118.45 -30.74
N SER A 389 -76.20 -117.23 -30.28
CA SER A 389 -77.04 -116.02 -30.10
C SER A 389 -77.69 -115.81 -28.70
N CYS A 390 -77.73 -114.62 -28.08
CA CYS A 390 -77.52 -113.24 -28.57
C CYS A 390 -76.47 -112.40 -27.80
N SER A 391 -75.86 -111.51 -28.59
CA SER A 391 -75.33 -110.16 -28.32
C SER A 391 -75.80 -109.33 -27.11
N ASP A 392 -74.89 -108.53 -26.55
CA ASP A 392 -74.99 -107.05 -26.64
C ASP A 392 -73.60 -106.37 -26.68
N THR A 393 -73.58 -105.08 -27.00
CA THR A 393 -72.43 -104.23 -27.40
C THR A 393 -71.99 -103.30 -26.24
N LYS A 394 -70.77 -102.73 -26.16
CA LYS A 394 -70.07 -101.87 -27.14
C LYS A 394 -68.54 -101.79 -26.93
N HIS A 395 -67.89 -101.32 -27.99
CA HIS A 395 -66.47 -100.98 -28.15
C HIS A 395 -66.22 -99.49 -27.84
N VAL A 396 -64.99 -99.11 -27.45
CA VAL A 396 -64.20 -97.91 -27.85
C VAL A 396 -62.97 -97.71 -26.94
N ASP A 397 -61.84 -97.40 -27.58
CA ASP A 397 -60.49 -97.14 -27.04
C ASP A 397 -60.16 -95.63 -27.22
N PRO A 398 -58.94 -95.08 -27.05
CA PRO A 398 -58.55 -94.30 -25.87
C PRO A 398 -58.14 -92.83 -26.16
N THR A 399 -57.43 -92.21 -25.19
CA THR A 399 -56.56 -90.99 -25.21
C THR A 399 -57.07 -89.63 -24.68
N GLU A 400 -56.19 -89.03 -23.85
CA GLU A 400 -56.03 -87.60 -23.45
C GLU A 400 -57.20 -86.93 -22.67
N GLU A 401 -57.02 -85.99 -21.73
CA GLU A 401 -55.83 -85.20 -21.30
C GLU A 401 -56.01 -84.65 -19.85
N ASN A 402 -54.93 -84.10 -19.28
CA ASN A 402 -54.90 -82.96 -18.32
C ASN A 402 -55.19 -83.07 -16.80
N VAL A 403 -54.06 -83.08 -16.05
CA VAL A 403 -53.70 -82.33 -14.82
C VAL A 403 -54.68 -82.16 -13.64
N ASP A 404 -54.36 -82.87 -12.55
CA ASP A 404 -54.60 -82.38 -11.19
C ASP A 404 -53.55 -81.32 -10.77
N LYS A 405 -53.98 -80.08 -10.53
CA LYS A 405 -53.28 -79.14 -9.65
C LYS A 405 -54.26 -78.52 -8.65
N ALA A 406 -54.16 -78.94 -7.40
CA ALA A 406 -54.93 -78.37 -6.30
C ALA A 406 -54.55 -76.88 -6.06
N CYS A 407 -55.55 -76.02 -5.96
CA CYS A 407 -55.46 -74.63 -5.53
C CYS A 407 -56.81 -74.14 -4.96
N LEU A 408 -56.78 -72.96 -4.32
CA LEU A 408 -57.87 -72.24 -3.64
C LEU A 408 -58.19 -72.77 -2.22
N SER A 409 -58.37 -71.95 -1.17
CA SER A 409 -58.52 -70.47 -1.04
C SER A 409 -57.60 -69.92 0.11
N VAL A 410 -57.59 -68.68 0.64
CA VAL A 410 -58.53 -67.53 0.70
C VAL A 410 -57.79 -66.18 0.73
N SER A 411 -58.48 -65.12 0.30
CA SER A 411 -58.27 -63.66 0.42
C SER A 411 -57.74 -63.12 1.78
N ARG A 412 -57.11 -61.92 1.91
CA ARG A 412 -57.71 -60.58 1.64
C ARG A 412 -56.75 -59.35 1.84
N ALA A 413 -56.79 -58.40 0.88
CA ALA A 413 -56.56 -56.92 0.90
C ALA A 413 -55.38 -56.18 1.66
N ILE A 414 -54.49 -55.54 0.86
CA ILE A 414 -54.10 -54.08 0.77
C ILE A 414 -54.66 -53.11 1.87
N PRO A 415 -53.92 -52.09 2.42
CA PRO A 415 -53.01 -51.15 1.72
C PRO A 415 -51.67 -50.68 2.39
N VAL A 416 -50.89 -49.91 1.60
CA VAL A 416 -49.74 -49.01 1.92
C VAL A 416 -50.32 -47.61 2.29
N PRO A 417 -49.74 -46.67 3.10
CA PRO A 417 -48.32 -46.29 3.13
C PRO A 417 -47.73 -45.69 4.45
N ALA A 418 -46.52 -45.12 4.30
CA ALA A 418 -45.99 -43.91 4.96
C ALA A 418 -45.05 -44.02 6.18
N GLU A 419 -44.17 -43.02 6.20
CA GLU A 419 -43.09 -42.70 7.13
C GLU A 419 -43.56 -42.55 8.59
N ASN A 420 -42.72 -42.94 9.57
CA ASN A 420 -42.06 -41.93 10.40
C ASN A 420 -40.98 -42.44 11.37
N VAL A 421 -40.03 -41.54 11.56
CA VAL A 421 -39.07 -41.37 12.66
C VAL A 421 -39.56 -41.84 14.04
N VAL A 422 -38.72 -42.61 14.75
CA VAL A 422 -38.60 -42.52 16.22
C VAL A 422 -37.12 -42.65 16.62
N HIS A 423 -36.62 -41.66 17.36
CA HIS A 423 -35.30 -41.71 18.02
C HIS A 423 -35.23 -42.82 19.06
N MET A 424 -34.04 -43.36 19.32
CA MET A 424 -33.69 -43.82 20.68
C MET A 424 -32.42 -43.12 21.14
N ALA A 425 -32.47 -42.64 22.36
CA ALA A 425 -31.42 -41.88 22.99
C ALA A 425 -30.36 -42.79 23.62
N THR A 426 -29.20 -42.19 23.83
CA THR A 426 -28.24 -42.42 24.90
C THR A 426 -28.73 -43.35 26.04
N ASP A 427 -27.93 -44.37 26.35
CA ASP A 427 -27.35 -44.36 27.70
C ASP A 427 -25.96 -45.01 27.72
N GLN A 428 -25.05 -44.41 28.49
CA GLN A 428 -23.70 -44.93 28.71
C GLN A 428 -23.72 -45.94 29.86
N VAL A 429 -23.12 -47.11 29.66
CA VAL A 429 -22.50 -47.85 30.76
C VAL A 429 -21.08 -48.21 30.37
N ASN A 430 -20.14 -47.56 31.06
CA ASN A 430 -18.70 -47.75 30.92
C ASN A 430 -18.26 -49.00 31.68
N ILE A 431 -17.69 -50.01 31.00
CA ILE A 431 -17.02 -51.14 31.65
C ILE A 431 -15.68 -51.43 30.95
N GLN A 432 -14.61 -51.21 31.70
CA GLN A 432 -13.24 -51.67 31.50
C GLN A 432 -12.60 -51.81 32.91
N PRO A 433 -11.45 -52.47 33.10
CA PRO A 433 -10.76 -53.43 32.24
C PRO A 433 -10.33 -54.73 32.97
N VAL A 434 -10.06 -55.80 32.21
CA VAL A 434 -9.22 -56.97 32.59
C VAL A 434 -8.60 -57.47 31.28
N GLY A 435 -7.33 -57.87 31.17
CA GLY A 435 -6.28 -58.02 32.17
C GLY A 435 -5.32 -59.15 31.75
N ASP A 436 -4.45 -58.82 30.79
CA ASP A 436 -3.15 -59.38 30.35
C ASP A 436 -2.69 -60.82 30.70
N ASN A 437 -2.01 -61.41 29.69
CA ASN A 437 -1.06 -62.55 29.71
C ASN A 437 -1.69 -63.96 29.83
N GLU A 438 -1.29 -64.99 29.07
CA GLU A 438 0.07 -65.54 28.91
C GLU A 438 0.21 -66.52 27.69
N TRP A 439 1.40 -66.49 27.02
CA TRP A 439 2.15 -67.63 26.43
C TRP A 439 1.55 -68.37 25.18
N SER A 440 2.32 -68.95 24.24
CA SER A 440 3.78 -68.96 23.99
C SER A 440 4.13 -69.42 22.55
N ASP A 441 5.21 -68.85 22.00
CA ASP A 441 6.35 -69.48 21.29
C ASP A 441 6.26 -70.39 20.03
N ILE A 442 7.34 -70.24 19.23
CA ILE A 442 8.01 -71.19 18.30
C ILE A 442 7.81 -71.04 16.76
N GLN A 443 8.82 -70.37 16.18
CA GLN A 443 9.57 -70.66 14.93
C GLN A 443 8.92 -70.54 13.54
N ALA A 444 9.41 -69.54 12.80
CA ALA A 444 9.79 -69.71 11.39
C ALA A 444 11.26 -69.27 11.23
N THR A 445 12.07 -70.07 10.55
CA THR A 445 13.55 -69.93 10.46
C THR A 445 13.99 -69.72 9.00
N GLU A 446 14.95 -68.81 8.79
CA GLU A 446 15.70 -68.55 7.53
C GLU A 446 14.89 -68.06 6.30
N ALA A 447 15.40 -67.21 5.38
CA ALA A 447 16.53 -66.27 5.29
C ALA A 447 16.25 -65.36 4.04
N ARG A 448 16.86 -64.20 3.71
CA ARG A 448 18.21 -63.60 3.91
C ARG A 448 18.07 -62.04 3.95
N ILE A 449 18.66 -61.32 4.91
CA ILE A 449 19.95 -60.55 4.84
C ILE A 449 19.91 -59.42 3.78
N ALA A 450 19.67 -58.15 4.14
CA ALA A 450 20.60 -57.10 4.67
C ALA A 450 21.44 -56.39 3.57
N ASP A 451 21.87 -55.12 3.64
CA ASP A 451 22.08 -54.11 4.70
C ASP A 451 21.31 -52.77 4.35
N VAL A 452 21.25 -51.66 5.11
CA VAL A 452 22.26 -50.92 5.91
C VAL A 452 21.65 -50.08 7.06
N ARG A 453 22.17 -50.35 8.27
CA ARG A 453 22.42 -49.50 9.47
C ARG A 453 21.56 -48.28 9.83
N GLU A 454 21.06 -48.36 11.07
CA GLU A 454 20.86 -47.26 12.02
C GLU A 454 22.12 -47.07 12.90
N VAL A 455 22.49 -45.82 13.25
CA VAL A 455 23.31 -45.46 14.42
C VAL A 455 22.91 -44.04 14.88
N ALA A 456 22.78 -43.86 16.20
CA ALA A 456 22.63 -42.58 16.90
C ALA A 456 23.44 -42.63 18.21
N PRO A 457 23.50 -41.56 19.03
CA PRO A 457 23.85 -40.15 18.72
C PRO A 457 24.97 -39.62 19.66
N GLU A 458 25.74 -38.59 19.30
CA GLU A 458 26.40 -37.72 20.30
C GLU A 458 26.59 -36.25 19.83
N THR A 459 26.25 -35.34 20.76
CA THR A 459 26.79 -33.99 21.11
C THR A 459 26.97 -32.82 20.10
N ASP A 460 26.37 -31.68 20.53
CA ASP A 460 26.78 -30.27 20.43
C ASP A 460 27.12 -29.55 19.10
N GLY A 461 26.39 -28.45 18.84
CA GLY A 461 27.06 -27.17 18.50
C GLY A 461 26.67 -26.42 17.20
N SER A 462 25.65 -25.56 17.29
CA SER A 462 25.62 -24.18 16.73
C SER A 462 25.63 -23.88 15.20
N SER A 463 24.73 -22.95 14.81
CA SER A 463 24.93 -21.83 13.87
C SER A 463 24.84 -21.99 12.33
N LEU A 464 23.67 -21.58 11.80
CA LEU A 464 23.41 -20.61 10.70
C LEU A 464 23.71 -20.88 9.20
N ASP A 465 22.70 -20.49 8.42
CA ASP A 465 22.65 -19.82 7.09
C ASP A 465 23.18 -20.48 5.80
N ILE A 466 22.27 -20.50 4.80
CA ILE A 466 22.57 -20.74 3.37
C ILE A 466 21.86 -19.64 2.53
N PRO A 467 22.59 -18.80 1.76
CA PRO A 467 22.00 -17.75 0.94
C PRO A 467 21.60 -18.26 -0.46
N VAL A 468 20.49 -17.73 -1.00
CA VAL A 468 20.01 -18.01 -2.37
C VAL A 468 20.50 -16.95 -3.35
N VAL A 469 21.16 -17.41 -4.42
CA VAL A 469 21.75 -16.59 -5.50
C VAL A 469 20.71 -16.17 -6.54
N ASN A 470 20.86 -14.98 -7.13
CA ASN A 470 20.04 -14.49 -8.24
C ASN A 470 20.91 -13.93 -9.40
N GLN A 471 20.50 -14.28 -10.63
CA GLN A 471 20.83 -13.67 -11.95
C GLN A 471 22.25 -13.75 -12.55
N PRO A 472 22.33 -13.95 -13.88
CA PRO A 472 23.47 -13.56 -14.72
C PRO A 472 23.13 -12.62 -15.89
N GLY A 473 24.10 -11.77 -16.28
CA GLY A 473 24.11 -10.97 -17.53
C GLY A 473 23.82 -9.46 -17.32
N THR A 474 24.62 -8.51 -17.82
CA THR A 474 25.73 -8.57 -18.80
C THR A 474 26.70 -7.37 -18.71
N ASN A 475 27.96 -7.62 -19.09
CA ASN A 475 28.91 -6.72 -19.79
C ASN A 475 29.81 -5.67 -19.08
N HIS A 476 31.12 -6.00 -19.12
CA HIS A 476 32.30 -5.17 -19.48
C HIS A 476 33.16 -4.43 -18.40
N HIS A 477 34.44 -4.86 -18.34
CA HIS A 477 35.74 -4.13 -18.30
C HIS A 477 35.90 -2.80 -17.52
N HIS A 478 37.02 -2.47 -16.86
CA HIS A 478 38.35 -3.11 -16.73
C HIS A 478 39.08 -2.63 -15.44
N GLU A 479 40.19 -3.31 -15.09
CA GLU A 479 41.38 -2.90 -14.30
C GLU A 479 41.30 -1.68 -13.35
N GLN A 480 41.46 -1.86 -12.03
CA GLN A 480 42.74 -1.96 -11.29
C GLN A 480 43.71 -0.78 -11.49
N GLY A 481 43.98 -0.07 -10.39
CA GLY A 481 44.99 0.99 -10.30
C GLY A 481 45.08 1.56 -8.89
N ALA A 482 45.76 0.86 -7.99
CA ALA A 482 45.96 1.33 -6.62
C ALA A 482 46.98 2.47 -6.54
N ASN A 483 46.82 3.38 -5.58
CA ASN A 483 47.96 3.98 -4.89
C ASN A 483 47.57 4.55 -3.51
N SER A 484 48.41 4.24 -2.52
CA SER A 484 48.41 4.81 -1.17
C SER A 484 49.00 6.23 -1.19
N PHE A 485 48.63 7.12 -0.26
CA PHE A 485 49.54 7.48 0.85
C PHE A 485 49.04 8.61 1.80
N HIS A 486 49.15 8.28 3.09
CA HIS A 486 49.54 9.10 4.26
C HIS A 486 48.89 10.46 4.61
N GLN A 487 48.13 10.40 5.72
CA GLN A 487 48.24 11.29 6.90
C GLN A 487 49.66 11.26 7.52
N PRO A 488 50.07 12.28 8.32
CA PRO A 488 49.56 12.48 9.70
C PRO A 488 48.45 13.53 9.84
#